data_AF-A0A1M5ELU5-F1
#
_entry.id   AF-A0A1M5ELU5-F1
#
_cell.length_a   1.000
_cell.length_b   1.000
_cell.length_c   1.000
_cell.angle_alpha   90.00
_cell.angle_beta   90.00
_cell.angle_gamma   90.00
#
_symmetry.space_group_name_H-M   'P 1'
#
loop_
_entity.id
_entity.type
_entity.pdbx_description
1 polymer ?
#
loop_
_entity_poly.entity_id
_entity_poly.type
_entity_poly.pdbx_seq_one_letter_code
_entity_poly.pdbx_strand_id
1 'polypeptide(L)'
;MAETQIEWTDSTWNPVAGCSIVTAGCTHCYAMEMAKRLEAMGIEKYAGLTRKTGKRTVWNGVVREDREALLVPYGWKKPRKIFVNSMSDLFHERVSDAFILDVWKVRA
;
A
#
# COMPACT_ATOMS: atom_id res chain seq x y z
N MET A 1 -7.08 4.85 11.75
CA MET A 1 -6.55 3.58 11.21
C MET A 1 -6.49 2.57 12.33
N ALA A 2 -7.03 1.37 12.07
CA ALA A 2 -7.16 0.31 13.06
C ALA A 2 -5.77 -0.25 13.44
N GLU A 3 -5.64 -0.68 14.69
CA GLU A 3 -4.53 -1.52 15.14
C GLU A 3 -4.44 -2.76 14.25
N THR A 4 -3.23 -3.11 13.83
CA THR A 4 -3.00 -4.23 12.91
C THR A 4 -2.88 -5.55 13.69
N GLN A 5 -3.34 -6.66 13.12
CA GLN A 5 -3.14 -8.01 13.67
C GLN A 5 -1.74 -8.57 13.34
N ILE A 6 -0.78 -7.71 13.02
CA ILE A 6 0.60 -8.12 12.69
C ILE A 6 1.42 -7.95 13.96
N GLU A 7 1.79 -9.07 14.59
CA GLU A 7 2.37 -9.14 15.93
C GLU A 7 3.57 -8.21 16.19
N TRP A 8 4.35 -7.87 15.18
CA TRP A 8 5.60 -7.12 15.35
C TRP A 8 5.45 -5.59 15.14
N THR A 9 4.28 -5.09 14.73
CA THR A 9 4.04 -3.67 14.42
C THR A 9 2.71 -3.19 15.00
N ASP A 10 2.66 -1.93 15.46
CA ASP A 10 1.45 -1.35 16.04
C ASP A 10 0.43 -0.93 14.95
N SER A 11 0.91 -0.57 13.75
CA SER A 11 0.07 -0.09 12.65
C SER A 11 0.78 -0.23 11.30
N THR A 12 0.00 -0.38 10.23
CA THR A 12 0.52 -0.26 8.86
C THR A 12 0.36 1.17 8.35
N TRP A 13 1.22 1.60 7.43
CA TRP A 13 1.10 2.87 6.73
C TRP A 13 1.39 2.65 5.25
N ASN A 14 0.39 2.90 4.38
CA ASN A 14 0.48 2.61 2.94
C ASN A 14 0.36 3.91 2.11
N PRO A 15 1.44 4.72 2.03
CA PRO A 15 1.52 5.90 1.17
C PRO A 15 1.60 5.57 -0.33
N VAL A 16 1.84 4.31 -0.71
CA VAL A 16 1.72 3.85 -2.10
C VAL A 16 0.66 2.75 -2.17
N ALA A 17 -0.09 2.71 -3.26
CA ALA A 17 -1.02 1.63 -3.59
C ALA A 17 -0.68 1.03 -4.95
N GLY A 18 -0.76 -0.30 -5.05
CA GLY A 18 -0.49 -1.04 -6.29
C GLY A 18 0.93 -1.60 -6.37
N CYS A 19 1.13 -2.50 -7.32
CA CYS A 19 2.38 -3.23 -7.52
C CYS A 19 2.39 -3.87 -8.92
N SER A 20 3.50 -4.52 -9.29
CA SER A 20 3.67 -5.33 -10.51
C SER A 20 4.00 -6.78 -10.16
N ILE A 21 3.63 -7.72 -11.03
CA ILE A 21 4.04 -9.12 -10.88
C ILE A 21 5.46 -9.28 -11.44
N VAL A 22 6.41 -9.63 -10.56
CA VAL A 22 7.84 -9.72 -10.92
C VAL A 22 8.35 -11.16 -10.98
N THR A 23 7.85 -12.05 -10.13
CA THR A 23 8.34 -13.44 -10.03
C THR A 23 7.20 -14.41 -9.71
N ALA A 24 7.50 -15.71 -9.75
CA ALA A 24 6.55 -16.76 -9.33
C ALA A 24 6.08 -16.61 -7.87
N GLY A 25 6.85 -15.91 -7.01
CA GLY A 25 6.47 -15.62 -5.63
C GLY A 25 5.19 -14.77 -5.52
N CYS A 26 4.83 -14.01 -6.56
CA CYS A 26 3.62 -13.20 -6.58
C CYS A 26 2.32 -14.02 -6.69
N THR A 27 2.40 -15.32 -7.00
CA THR A 27 1.24 -16.18 -7.32
C THR A 27 0.18 -16.21 -6.20
N HIS A 28 0.61 -16.07 -4.94
CA HIS A 28 -0.26 -16.10 -3.75
C HIS A 28 -0.20 -14.79 -2.96
N CYS A 29 0.06 -13.67 -3.63
CA CYS A 29 0.12 -12.35 -2.99
C CYS A 29 -1.26 -11.96 -2.42
N TYR A 30 -1.37 -11.92 -1.09
CA TYR A 30 -2.61 -11.56 -0.39
C TYR A 30 -3.10 -10.14 -0.75
N ALA A 31 -2.18 -9.23 -1.07
CA ALA A 31 -2.49 -7.84 -1.33
C ALA A 31 -3.33 -7.64 -2.61
N MET A 32 -3.26 -8.56 -3.57
CA MET A 32 -4.10 -8.51 -4.79
C MET A 32 -5.59 -8.67 -4.47
N GLU A 33 -5.95 -9.68 -3.65
CA GLU A 33 -7.35 -9.87 -3.24
C GLU A 33 -7.81 -8.76 -2.30
N MET A 34 -6.92 -8.28 -1.42
CA MET A 34 -7.24 -7.15 -0.54
C MET A 34 -7.51 -5.87 -1.33
N ALA A 35 -6.68 -5.54 -2.32
CA ALA A 35 -6.88 -4.34 -3.15
C ALA A 35 -8.22 -4.36 -3.90
N LYS A 36 -8.60 -5.49 -4.48
CA LYS A 36 -9.94 -5.67 -5.08
C LYS A 36 -11.07 -5.47 -4.07
N ARG A 37 -10.90 -5.96 -2.84
CA ARG A 37 -11.89 -5.73 -1.77
C ARG A 37 -11.99 -4.24 -1.44
N LEU A 38 -10.86 -3.54 -1.28
CA LEU A 38 -10.84 -2.12 -0.94
C LEU A 38 -11.38 -1.24 -2.07
N GLU A 39 -11.14 -1.60 -3.33
CA GLU A 39 -11.80 -1.04 -4.50
C GLU A 39 -13.32 -1.21 -4.43
N ALA A 40 -13.81 -2.43 -4.17
CA ALA A 40 -15.24 -2.70 -4.03
C ALA A 40 -15.88 -1.97 -2.83
N MET A 41 -15.07 -1.58 -1.83
CA MET A 41 -15.48 -0.75 -0.70
C MET A 41 -15.42 0.77 -1.01
N GLY A 42 -15.03 1.17 -2.22
CA GLY A 42 -14.97 2.56 -2.65
C GLY A 42 -13.74 3.33 -2.15
N ILE A 43 -12.66 2.64 -1.76
CA ILE A 43 -11.41 3.32 -1.39
C ILE A 43 -10.66 3.71 -2.66
N GLU A 44 -10.73 4.99 -3.01
CA GLU A 44 -10.27 5.55 -4.27
C GLU A 44 -8.85 5.13 -4.67
N LYS A 45 -7.89 5.18 -3.72
CA LYS A 45 -6.51 4.83 -4.04
C LYS A 45 -6.32 3.41 -4.56
N TYR A 46 -7.23 2.48 -4.27
CA TYR A 46 -7.19 1.10 -4.76
C TYR A 46 -7.99 0.85 -6.04
N ALA A 47 -8.77 1.82 -6.53
CA ALA A 47 -9.60 1.66 -7.71
C ALA A 47 -8.77 1.28 -8.95
N GLY A 48 -9.12 0.24 -9.69
CA GLY A 48 -8.47 -0.12 -10.95
C GLY A 48 -6.99 -0.52 -10.82
N LEU A 49 -6.52 -0.95 -9.65
CA LEU A 49 -5.13 -1.46 -9.48
C LEU A 49 -5.00 -2.95 -9.79
N THR A 50 -6.12 -3.66 -9.88
CA THR A 50 -6.15 -5.09 -10.14
C THR A 50 -6.99 -5.42 -11.37
N ARG A 51 -6.79 -6.63 -11.90
CA ARG A 51 -7.62 -7.21 -12.95
C ARG A 51 -7.88 -8.69 -12.64
N LYS A 52 -8.93 -9.25 -13.24
CA LYS A 52 -9.19 -10.70 -13.18
C LYS A 52 -8.39 -11.44 -14.25
N THR A 53 -7.78 -12.55 -13.88
CA THR A 53 -7.23 -13.55 -14.80
C THR A 53 -7.73 -14.93 -14.39
N GLY A 54 -8.61 -15.53 -15.20
CA GLY A 54 -9.37 -16.72 -14.80
C GLY A 54 -10.12 -16.49 -13.49
N LYS A 55 -9.83 -17.29 -12.47
CA LYS A 55 -10.43 -17.18 -11.13
C LYS A 55 -9.65 -16.30 -10.14
N ARG A 56 -8.50 -15.74 -10.54
CA ARG A 56 -7.59 -15.00 -9.65
C ARG A 56 -7.65 -13.50 -9.91
N THR A 57 -7.46 -12.73 -8.85
CA THR A 57 -7.19 -11.30 -8.92
C THR A 57 -5.68 -11.10 -9.02
N VAL A 58 -5.25 -10.29 -9.97
CA VAL A 58 -3.82 -9.99 -10.17
C VAL A 58 -3.59 -8.50 -10.28
N TRP A 59 -2.43 -8.05 -9.82
CA TRP A 59 -1.96 -6.70 -10.09
C TRP A 59 -1.89 -6.44 -11.60
N ASN A 60 -2.21 -5.21 -12.01
CA ASN A 60 -2.13 -4.79 -13.41
C ASN A 60 -0.92 -3.88 -13.70
N GLY A 61 -0.07 -3.64 -12.70
CA GLY A 61 1.13 -2.79 -12.80
C GLY A 61 0.87 -1.31 -12.53
N VAL A 62 -0.39 -0.88 -12.33
CA VAL A 62 -0.67 0.50 -11.92
C VAL A 62 -0.22 0.69 -10.48
N VAL A 63 0.49 1.79 -10.25
CA VAL A 63 0.98 2.23 -8.94
C VAL A 63 0.51 3.66 -8.73
N ARG A 64 0.14 3.99 -7.49
CA ARG A 64 -0.34 5.31 -7.10
C ARG A 64 0.35 5.79 -5.84
N GLU A 65 0.77 7.04 -5.88
CA GLU A 65 1.25 7.81 -4.75
C GLU A 65 0.04 8.45 -4.04
N ASP A 66 -0.15 8.12 -2.77
CA ASP A 66 -1.17 8.69 -1.91
C ASP A 66 -0.56 9.82 -1.07
N ARG A 67 -0.62 11.05 -1.59
CA ARG A 67 -0.09 12.23 -0.88
C ARG A 67 -0.87 12.56 0.38
N GLU A 68 -2.15 12.25 0.44
CA GLU A 68 -2.96 12.47 1.65
C GLU A 68 -2.52 11.55 2.79
N ALA A 69 -2.08 10.33 2.47
CA ALA A 69 -1.51 9.42 3.45
C ALA A 69 -0.27 9.98 4.16
N LEU A 70 0.44 10.96 3.60
CA LEU A 70 1.57 11.63 4.28
C LEU A 70 1.15 12.39 5.54
N LEU A 71 -0.13 12.76 5.64
CA LEU A 71 -0.67 13.45 6.81
C LEU A 71 -1.01 12.49 7.96
N VAL A 72 -1.13 11.18 7.68
CA VAL A 72 -1.56 10.18 8.67
C VAL A 72 -0.65 10.15 9.91
N PRO A 73 0.69 10.13 9.79
CA PRO A 73 1.56 10.03 10.95
C PRO A 73 1.40 11.19 11.94
N TYR A 74 1.15 12.42 11.45
CA TYR A 74 0.97 13.60 12.29
C TYR A 74 -0.27 13.55 13.20
N GLY A 75 -1.21 12.65 12.93
CA GLY A 75 -2.37 12.40 13.80
C GLY A 75 -2.08 11.44 14.98
N TRP A 76 -0.90 10.84 15.06
CA TRP A 76 -0.58 9.87 16.09
C TRP A 76 -0.18 10.53 17.40
N LYS A 77 -0.88 10.19 18.49
CA LYS A 77 -0.63 10.76 19.83
C LYS A 77 0.47 10.06 20.63
N LYS A 78 0.85 8.85 20.22
CA LYS A 78 1.85 8.01 20.90
C LYS A 78 2.83 7.48 19.86
N PRO A 79 4.11 7.32 20.20
CA PRO A 79 5.08 6.62 19.35
C PRO A 79 4.58 5.22 19.00
N ARG A 80 4.85 4.77 17.77
CA ARG A 80 4.40 3.49 17.21
C ARG A 80 5.48 2.90 16.31
N LYS A 81 5.61 1.59 16.30
CA LYS A 81 6.37 0.84 15.30
C LYS A 81 5.50 0.59 14.08
N ILE A 82 5.91 1.12 12.93
CA ILE A 82 5.09 1.15 11.70
C ILE A 82 5.63 0.21 10.63
N PHE A 83 4.74 -0.57 10.02
CA PHE A 83 5.04 -1.28 8.78
C PHE A 83 4.61 -0.44 7.57
N VAL A 84 5.61 0.13 6.89
CA VAL A 84 5.40 0.93 5.68
C VAL A 84 5.19 0.01 4.47
N ASN A 85 4.16 0.30 3.68
CA ASN A 85 3.81 -0.39 2.43
C ASN A 85 3.60 -1.90 2.60
N SER A 86 2.65 -2.30 3.45
CA SER A 86 2.30 -3.71 3.63
C SER A 86 1.68 -4.36 2.39
N MET A 87 1.11 -3.57 1.46
CA MET A 87 0.40 -4.05 0.26
C MET A 87 0.96 -3.50 -1.06
N SER A 88 2.12 -2.85 -1.01
CA SER A 88 2.76 -2.17 -2.15
C SER A 88 4.27 -2.13 -1.92
N ASP A 89 4.99 -1.38 -2.75
CA ASP A 89 6.43 -1.16 -2.59
C ASP A 89 6.72 0.33 -2.73
N LEU A 90 7.43 0.90 -1.74
CA LEU A 90 7.78 2.33 -1.73
C LEU A 90 8.83 2.64 -2.81
N PHE A 91 9.64 1.65 -3.17
CA PHE A 91 10.71 1.77 -4.16
C PHE A 91 10.36 1.11 -5.48
N HIS A 92 9.07 0.87 -5.74
CA HIS A 92 8.63 0.42 -7.06
C HIS A 92 9.08 1.45 -8.11
N GLU A 93 9.54 0.98 -9.27
CA GLU A 93 10.04 1.78 -10.40
C GLU A 93 9.11 2.91 -10.91
N ARG A 94 7.84 2.92 -10.46
CA ARG A 94 6.80 3.89 -10.85
C ARG A 94 6.50 4.91 -9.75
N VAL A 95 7.14 4.78 -8.59
CA VAL A 95 7.11 5.78 -7.53
C VAL A 95 8.22 6.79 -7.81
N SER A 96 7.88 8.07 -7.76
CA SER A 96 8.83 9.14 -8.00
C SER A 96 9.79 9.31 -6.81
N ASP A 97 11.05 9.61 -7.11
CA ASP A 97 12.05 9.96 -6.10
C ASP A 97 11.59 11.12 -5.21
N ALA A 98 10.87 12.10 -5.80
CA ALA A 98 10.29 13.22 -5.07
C ALA A 98 9.29 12.75 -4.00
N PHE A 99 8.42 11.79 -4.33
CA PHE A 99 7.48 11.24 -3.37
C PHE A 99 8.17 10.40 -2.28
N ILE A 100 9.19 9.62 -2.65
CA ILE A 100 10.02 8.90 -1.67
C ILE A 100 10.63 9.90 -0.68
N LEU A 101 11.24 10.98 -1.17
CA LEU A 101 11.79 12.03 -0.31
C LEU A 101 10.73 12.67 0.58
N ASP A 102 9.52 12.88 0.08
CA ASP A 102 8.40 13.41 0.88
C ASP A 102 7.98 12.43 2.00
N VAL A 103 7.94 11.11 1.72
CA VAL A 103 7.70 10.07 2.74
C VAL A 103 8.78 10.11 3.83
N TRP A 104 10.05 10.25 3.46
CA TRP A 104 11.17 10.31 4.40
C TRP A 104 11.20 11.60 5.25
N LYS A 105 10.60 12.69 4.75
CA LYS A 105 10.48 13.95 5.50
C LYS A 105 9.37 13.90 6.55
N VAL A 106 8.48 12.90 6.52
CA VAL A 106 7.44 12.77 7.53
C VAL A 106 8.08 12.52 8.89
N ARG A 107 7.89 13.46 9.81
CA ARG A 107 8.39 13.42 11.20
C ARG A 107 7.20 13.60 12.12
N ALA A 108 6.66 12.49 12.60
CA ALA A 108 5.56 12.44 13.56
C ALA A 108 6.07 12.23 15.00
#